data_AF-A0A3D2RQP3-F1
#
_entry.id   AF-A0A3D2RQP3-F1
#
_cell.length_a   1.000
_cell.length_b   1.000
_cell.length_c   1.000
_cell.angle_alpha   90.00
_cell.angle_beta   90.00
_cell.angle_gamma   90.00
#
_symmetry.space_group_name_H-M   'P 1'
#
loop_
_entity.id
_entity.type
_entity.pdbx_description
1 polymer ?
#
loop_
_entity_poly.entity_id
_entity_poly.type
_entity_poly.pdbx_seq_one_letter_code
_entity_poly.pdbx_strand_id
1 'polypeptide(L)' 'EAHKSGRAVILMMGAHVIKVGIQRFVIDLMERGYITHIAGNGACAIHDYEMATIGATTENVANYIRQGQF' A
#
# COMPACT_ATOMS: atom_id res chain seq x y z
N GLU A 1 -4.07 9.15 20.90
CA GLU A 1 -5.19 8.66 21.76
C GLU A 1 -5.84 7.34 21.32
N ALA A 2 -6.23 7.15 20.05
CA ALA A 2 -6.92 5.91 19.62
C ALA A 2 -6.16 4.61 19.95
N HIS A 3 -4.89 4.50 19.57
CA HIS A 3 -4.04 3.35 19.90
C HIS A 3 -3.92 3.11 21.42
N LYS A 4 -3.64 4.16 22.21
CA LYS A 4 -3.54 4.08 23.69
C LYS A 4 -4.85 3.64 24.36
N SER A 5 -5.99 3.88 23.72
CA SER A 5 -7.33 3.53 24.22
C SER A 5 -7.86 2.22 23.66
N GLY A 6 -7.03 1.42 22.97
CA GLY A 6 -7.43 0.14 22.39
C GLY A 6 -8.46 0.25 21.27
N ARG A 7 -8.57 1.42 20.63
CA ARG A 7 -9.52 1.67 19.53
C ARG A 7 -8.90 1.32 18.20
N ALA A 8 -9.74 0.94 17.24
CA ALA A 8 -9.30 0.72 15.86
C ALA A 8 -8.63 1.97 15.29
N VAL A 9 -7.44 1.78 14.72
CA VAL A 9 -6.73 2.76 13.89
C VAL A 9 -6.70 2.20 12.47
N ILE A 10 -7.43 2.87 11.57
CA ILE A 10 -7.61 2.45 10.18
C ILE A 10 -6.78 3.37 9.30
N LEU A 11 -5.83 2.81 8.55
CA LEU A 11 -5.13 3.54 7.50
C LEU A 11 -5.88 3.39 6.18
N MET A 12 -6.39 4.50 5.64
CA MET A 12 -6.95 4.53 4.29
C MET A 12 -5.90 5.06 3.32
N MET A 13 -5.55 4.27 2.29
CA MET A 13 -4.50 4.63 1.34
C MET A 13 -4.79 4.20 -0.10
N GLY A 14 -4.22 4.91 -1.06
CA GLY A 14 -4.15 4.47 -2.45
C GLY A 14 -2.96 3.54 -2.70
N ALA A 15 -3.01 2.81 -3.82
CA ALA A 15 -2.02 1.79 -4.17
C ALA A 15 -0.59 2.32 -4.37
N HIS A 16 -0.42 3.63 -4.59
CA HIS A 16 0.89 4.24 -4.81
C HIS A 16 1.85 4.03 -3.63
N VAL A 17 1.33 3.88 -2.41
CA VAL A 17 2.12 3.57 -1.21
C VAL A 17 2.86 2.24 -1.39
N ILE A 18 2.14 1.21 -1.86
CA ILE A 18 2.72 -0.12 -2.08
C ILE A 18 3.59 -0.11 -3.34
N LYS A 19 3.11 0.51 -4.42
CA LYS A 19 3.81 0.60 -5.70
C LYS A 19 5.26 1.11 -5.55
N VAL A 20 5.48 2.11 -4.70
CA VAL A 20 6.81 2.72 -4.51
C VAL A 20 7.61 2.12 -3.35
N GLY A 21 7.20 0.97 -2.83
CA GLY A 21 7.99 0.21 -1.86
C GLY A 21 7.81 0.61 -0.40
N ILE A 22 6.78 1.40 -0.05
CA ILE A 22 6.57 1.90 1.32
C ILE A 22 5.87 0.87 2.22
N GLN A 23 5.40 -0.27 1.67
CA GLN A 23 4.69 -1.30 2.42
C GLN A 23 5.45 -1.80 3.67
N ARG A 24 6.79 -1.79 3.66
CA ARG A 24 7.59 -2.20 4.82
C ARG A 24 7.32 -1.35 6.08
N PHE A 25 7.09 -0.05 5.90
CA PHE A 25 6.76 0.83 7.04
C PHE A 25 5.32 0.64 7.50
N VAL A 26 4.40 0.34 6.57
CA VAL A 26 3.01 0.02 6.93
C VAL A 26 2.97 -1.26 7.76
N ILE A 27 3.71 -2.29 7.34
CA ILE A 27 3.84 -3.56 8.08
C ILE A 27 4.45 -3.32 9.47
N ASP A 28 5.55 -2.58 9.60
CA ASP A 28 6.14 -2.27 10.91
C ASP A 28 5.16 -1.54 11.84
N LEU A 29 4.35 -0.61 11.31
CA LEU A 29 3.31 0.07 12.08
C LEU A 29 2.16 -0.86 12.48
N MET A 30 1.84 -1.87 11.66
CA MET A 30 0.86 -2.90 12.02
C MET A 30 1.39 -3.85 13.09
N GLU A 31 2.62 -4.33 12.95
CA GLU A 31 3.27 -5.22 13.92
C GLU A 31 3.39 -4.57 15.30
N ARG A 32 3.62 -3.25 15.34
CA ARG A 32 3.65 -2.45 16.58
C ARG A 32 2.26 -2.03 17.08
N GLY A 33 1.19 -2.39 16.37
CA GLY A 33 -0.19 -2.08 16.72
C GLY A 33 -0.60 -0.61 16.54
N TYR A 34 0.24 0.24 15.94
CA TYR A 34 -0.12 1.62 15.62
C TYR A 34 -1.18 1.70 14.52
N ILE A 35 -1.19 0.73 13.61
CA ILE A 35 -2.25 0.52 12.62
C ILE A 35 -2.88 -0.84 12.89
N THR A 36 -4.21 -0.88 12.93
CA THR A 36 -4.95 -2.12 13.19
C THR A 36 -5.65 -2.66 11.94
N HIS A 37 -5.99 -1.78 11.00
CA HIS A 37 -6.70 -2.13 9.77
C HIS A 37 -6.16 -1.26 8.63
N ILE A 38 -6.21 -1.81 7.41
CA ILE A 38 -5.93 -1.09 6.17
C ILE A 38 -7.19 -1.09 5.33
N ALA A 39 -7.48 0.04 4.69
CA ALA A 39 -8.44 0.12 3.60
C ALA A 39 -7.79 0.79 2.39
N GLY A 40 -8.09 0.31 1.20
CA GLY A 40 -7.55 0.88 -0.03
C GLY A 40 -8.36 0.50 -1.26
N ASN A 41 -7.97 1.04 -2.40
CA ASN A 41 -8.59 0.68 -3.67
C ASN A 41 -8.10 -0.69 -4.18
N GLY A 42 -8.73 -1.21 -5.24
CA GLY A 42 -8.39 -2.53 -5.78
C GLY A 42 -6.94 -2.68 -6.24
N ALA A 43 -6.30 -1.58 -6.66
CA ALA A 43 -4.90 -1.60 -7.08
C ALA A 43 -3.93 -1.88 -5.91
N CYS A 44 -4.34 -1.66 -4.65
CA CYS A 44 -3.50 -2.01 -3.49
C CYS A 44 -3.19 -3.52 -3.47
N ALA A 45 -4.20 -4.36 -3.70
CA ALA A 45 -4.02 -5.81 -3.70
C ALA A 45 -3.15 -6.28 -4.88
N ILE A 46 -3.28 -5.63 -6.04
CA ILE A 46 -2.47 -5.93 -7.23
C ILE A 46 -0.99 -5.66 -6.93
N HIS A 47 -0.65 -4.45 -6.49
CA HIS A 47 0.74 -4.11 -6.21
C HIS A 47 1.32 -4.87 -5.02
N ASP A 48 0.52 -5.21 -4.00
CA ASP A 48 0.99 -6.04 -2.89
C ASP A 48 1.44 -7.42 -3.40
N TYR A 49 0.61 -8.03 -4.24
CA TYR A 49 0.93 -9.31 -4.87
C TYR A 49 2.18 -9.24 -5.76
N GLU A 50 2.30 -8.20 -6.59
CA GLU A 50 3.48 -7.98 -7.44
C GLU A 50 4.75 -7.83 -6.60
N MET A 51 4.71 -6.96 -5.59
CA MET A 51 5.85 -6.70 -4.71
C MET A 51 6.23 -7.96 -3.92
N ALA A 52 5.27 -8.73 -3.43
CA ALA A 52 5.52 -9.98 -2.71
C ALA A 52 6.08 -11.09 -3.61
N THR A 53 5.66 -11.16 -4.87
CA THR A 53 6.02 -12.25 -5.79
C THR A 53 7.34 -11.97 -6.53
N ILE A 54 7.55 -10.75 -7.00
CA ILE A 54 8.68 -10.40 -7.89
C ILE A 54 9.51 -9.21 -7.39
N GLY A 55 9.12 -8.53 -6.30
CA GLY A 55 9.87 -7.40 -5.75
C GLY A 55 9.86 -6.12 -6.60
N ALA A 56 8.98 -6.07 -7.60
CA ALA A 56 8.81 -4.95 -8.53
C ALA A 56 7.34 -4.85 -8.96
N THR A 57 6.94 -3.71 -9.52
CA THR A 57 5.62 -3.54 -10.15
C THR A 57 5.71 -3.66 -11.66
N THR A 58 4.67 -4.19 -12.31
CA THR A 58 4.57 -4.20 -13.77
C THR A 58 4.18 -2.82 -14.34
N GLU A 59 3.76 -1.89 -13.49
CA GLU A 59 3.28 -0.57 -13.91
C GLU A 59 4.44 0.36 -14.33
N ASN A 60 4.46 0.74 -15.62
CA ASN A 60 5.37 1.78 -16.13
C ASN A 60 4.60 3.01 -16.62
N VAL A 61 4.30 3.92 -15.69
CA VAL A 61 3.58 5.17 -15.95
C VAL A 61 4.25 6.02 -17.03
N ALA A 62 5.58 6.10 -17.03
CA ALA A 62 6.32 6.90 -18.01
C ALA A 62 6.10 6.39 -19.44
N ASN A 63 6.01 5.07 -19.62
CA ASN A 63 5.69 4.46 -20.91
C ASN A 63 4.21 4.59 -21.25
N TYR A 64 3.30 4.37 -20.29
CA TYR A 64 1.85 4.42 -20.54
C TYR A 64 1.36 5.81 -20.94
N ILE A 65 1.83 6.87 -20.27
CA ILE A 65 1.51 8.26 -20.62
C ILE A 65 1.97 8.57 -22.05
N ARG A 66 3.17 8.12 -22.44
CA ARG A 66 3.68 8.31 -23.82
C ARG A 66 2.82 7.61 -24.86
N GLN A 67 2.13 6.54 -24.48
CA GLN A 67 1.25 5.75 -25.36
C GLN A 67 -0.23 6.14 -25.25
N GLY A 68 -0.59 7.10 -24.40
CA GLY A 68 -1.99 7.50 -24.16
C GLY A 68 -2.82 6.46 -23.40
N GLN A 69 -2.19 5.61 -22.59
CA GLN A 69 -2.84 4.61 -21.74
C GLN A 69 -2.97 5.12 -20.30
N PHE A 70 -4.12 4.90 -19.66
CA PHE A 70 -4.46 5.37 -18.31
C PHE A 70 -5.21 4.32 -17.51
#